data_AF-A0A5B7BR88-F1
#
_entry.id   AF-A0A5B7BR88-F1
#
_cell.length_a   1.000
_cell.length_b   1.000
_cell.length_c   1.000
_cell.angle_alpha   90.00
_cell.angle_beta   90.00
_cell.angle_gamma   90.00
#
_symmetry.space_group_name_H-M   'P 1'
#
loop_
_entity.id
_entity.type
_entity.pdbx_description
1 polymer ?
#
loop_
_entity_poly.entity_id
_entity_poly.type
_entity_poly.pdbx_seq_one_letter_code
_entity_poly.pdbx_strand_id
1 'polypeptide(L)'
;KFSNLRRFDDGTLRILESVLICKDVKSLLEVRSTLREFMRHESLGVIHEIAEKSVEQKLYILDFFVRAFDLVGDVESCLALRYEALVLRELKSTSNQWLKVSYREWLTFAEHSLENGFYSIARKACENALLCFQNGMDLGTDKFSNAQVINKIKRFKDFTMASAASRSVQVQAAEYLEKKTAE
;
A
#
# COMPACT_ATOMS: atom_id res chain seq x y z
N LYS A 1 30.40 1.86 -16.76
CA LYS A 1 29.96 3.24 -16.43
C LYS A 1 29.37 3.21 -15.04
N PHE A 2 30.08 3.71 -14.04
CA PHE A 2 29.55 3.82 -12.69
C PHE A 2 28.37 4.78 -12.73
N SER A 3 27.18 4.28 -12.38
CA SER A 3 25.97 5.07 -12.18
C SER A 3 26.29 6.20 -11.22
N ASN A 4 25.95 7.45 -11.59
CA ASN A 4 25.87 8.57 -10.67
C ASN A 4 25.09 8.09 -9.44
N LEU A 5 25.77 7.84 -8.31
CA LEU A 5 25.07 7.68 -7.05
C LEU A 5 24.32 9.00 -6.82
N ARG A 6 22.99 8.97 -6.78
CA ARG A 6 22.20 10.09 -6.26
C ARG A 6 22.77 10.45 -4.90
N ARG A 7 23.41 11.62 -4.82
CA ARG A 7 23.97 12.18 -3.60
C ARG A 7 22.92 13.10 -2.98
N PHE A 8 23.09 13.40 -1.70
CA PHE A 8 22.40 14.51 -1.05
C PHE A 8 22.52 15.77 -1.91
N ASP A 9 21.38 16.27 -2.34
CA ASP A 9 21.25 17.40 -3.26
C ASP A 9 20.70 18.63 -2.51
N ASP A 10 20.45 19.69 -3.26
CA ASP A 10 19.90 20.93 -2.72
C ASP A 10 18.49 20.73 -2.12
N GLY A 11 17.71 19.78 -2.65
CA GLY A 11 16.43 19.38 -2.07
C GLY A 11 16.61 18.77 -0.67
N THR A 12 17.59 17.90 -0.50
CA THR A 12 17.92 17.31 0.80
C THR A 12 18.39 18.38 1.81
N LEU A 13 19.23 19.33 1.37
CA LEU A 13 19.68 20.44 2.22
C LEU A 13 18.51 21.32 2.68
N ARG A 14 17.60 21.67 1.77
CA ARG A 14 16.40 22.46 2.10
C ARG A 14 15.50 21.78 3.12
N ILE A 15 15.36 20.46 3.07
CA ILE A 15 14.63 19.69 4.09
C ILE A 15 15.34 19.80 5.44
N LEU A 16 16.66 19.63 5.47
CA LEU A 16 17.44 19.74 6.71
C LEU A 16 17.33 21.14 7.33
N GLU A 17 17.45 22.20 6.52
CA GLU A 17 17.25 23.58 6.96
C GLU A 17 15.84 23.79 7.53
N SER A 18 14.83 23.25 6.85
CA SER A 18 13.43 23.32 7.31
C SER A 18 13.24 22.63 8.66
N VAL A 19 13.83 21.45 8.87
CA VAL A 19 13.81 20.73 10.16
C VAL A 19 14.48 21.55 11.26
N LEU A 20 15.62 22.19 10.97
CA LEU A 20 16.38 23.00 11.93
C LEU A 20 15.64 24.29 12.35
N ILE A 21 14.79 24.84 11.47
CA ILE A 21 14.05 26.09 11.70
C ILE A 21 12.64 25.82 12.26
N CYS A 22 12.20 24.55 12.32
CA CYS A 22 10.91 24.14 12.85
C CYS A 22 10.79 24.47 14.35
N LYS A 23 9.78 25.26 14.74
CA LYS A 23 9.58 25.75 16.13
C LYS A 23 8.27 25.31 16.77
N ASP A 24 7.32 24.87 15.96
CA ASP A 24 5.97 24.52 16.41
C ASP A 24 5.39 23.38 15.56
N VAL A 25 4.22 22.88 15.98
CA VAL A 25 3.55 21.76 15.29
C VAL A 25 3.17 22.14 13.85
N LYS A 26 2.84 23.40 13.58
CA LYS A 26 2.43 23.85 12.25
C LYS A 26 3.62 23.79 11.28
N SER A 27 4.75 24.37 11.66
CA SER A 27 6.00 24.29 10.91
C SER A 27 6.45 22.84 10.71
N LEU A 28 6.28 21.97 11.71
CA LEU A 28 6.56 20.53 11.55
C LEU A 28 5.69 19.86 10.49
N LEU A 29 4.40 20.19 10.45
CA LEU A 29 3.47 19.67 9.44
C LEU A 29 3.83 20.14 8.03
N GLU A 30 4.29 21.38 7.90
CA GLU A 30 4.80 21.93 6.63
C GLU A 30 6.07 21.18 6.18
N VAL A 31 7.06 21.00 7.07
CA VAL A 31 8.26 20.21 6.78
C VAL A 31 7.91 18.78 6.36
N ARG A 32 6.96 18.14 7.05
CA ARG A 32 6.49 16.79 6.70
C ARG A 32 5.85 16.76 5.31
N SER A 33 5.11 17.81 4.93
CA SER A 33 4.52 17.93 3.59
C SER A 33 5.61 18.06 2.52
N THR A 34 6.60 18.94 2.73
CA THR A 34 7.73 19.10 1.80
C THR A 34 8.53 17.81 1.66
N LEU A 35 8.82 17.14 2.78
CA LEU A 35 9.51 15.86 2.76
C LEU A 35 8.70 14.79 2.02
N ARG A 36 7.37 14.77 2.17
CA ARG A 36 6.50 13.85 1.42
C ARG A 36 6.61 14.05 -0.09
N GLU A 37 6.54 15.30 -0.56
CA GLU A 37 6.66 15.63 -1.98
C GLU A 37 8.04 15.24 -2.54
N PHE A 38 9.10 15.57 -1.81
CA PHE A 38 10.46 15.16 -2.15
C PHE A 38 10.58 13.64 -2.26
N MET A 39 10.08 12.90 -1.26
CA MET A 39 10.12 11.43 -1.25
C MET A 39 9.33 10.81 -2.41
N ARG A 40 8.18 11.39 -2.80
CA ARG A 40 7.42 10.96 -3.98
C ARG A 40 8.21 11.15 -5.28
N HIS A 41 8.90 12.28 -5.42
CA HIS A 41 9.72 12.56 -6.59
C HIS A 41 10.92 11.61 -6.67
N GLU A 42 11.64 11.46 -5.57
CA GLU A 42 12.84 10.62 -5.52
C GLU A 42 12.51 9.14 -5.69
N SER A 43 11.42 8.66 -5.08
CA SER A 43 11.02 7.25 -5.19
C SER A 43 10.71 6.85 -6.63
N LEU A 44 10.01 7.69 -7.41
CA LEU A 44 9.72 7.44 -8.82
C LEU A 44 11.00 7.28 -9.64
N GLY A 45 11.97 8.18 -9.41
CA GLY A 45 13.27 8.10 -10.05
C GLY A 45 14.00 6.79 -9.73
N VAL A 46 14.04 6.41 -8.45
CA VAL A 46 14.67 5.15 -8.04
C VAL A 46 13.93 3.94 -8.61
N ILE A 47 12.60 3.93 -8.65
CA ILE A 47 11.80 2.83 -9.21
C ILE A 47 12.18 2.57 -10.69
N HIS A 48 12.40 3.63 -11.47
CA HIS A 48 12.87 3.48 -12.84
C HIS A 48 14.29 2.93 -12.93
N GLU A 49 15.20 3.41 -12.08
CA GLU A 49 16.60 2.97 -12.08
C GLU A 49 16.79 1.50 -11.64
N ILE A 50 15.86 0.96 -10.86
CA ILE A 50 15.97 -0.40 -10.32
C ILE A 50 15.35 -1.46 -11.25
N ALA A 51 14.81 -1.07 -12.42
CA ALA A 51 14.12 -1.97 -13.34
C ALA A 51 14.96 -3.19 -13.76
N GLU A 52 16.28 -3.01 -13.93
CA GLU A 52 17.22 -4.08 -14.31
C GLU A 52 17.89 -4.77 -13.12
N LYS A 53 17.56 -4.39 -11.88
CA LYS A 53 18.12 -5.02 -10.68
C LYS A 53 17.48 -6.38 -10.38
N SER A 54 18.17 -7.16 -9.56
CA SER A 54 17.65 -8.43 -9.02
C SER A 54 16.35 -8.23 -8.24
N VAL A 55 15.57 -9.29 -8.10
CA VAL A 55 14.28 -9.25 -7.38
C VAL A 55 14.51 -8.89 -5.92
N GLU A 56 15.56 -9.43 -5.30
CA GLU A 56 15.95 -9.18 -3.92
C GLU A 56 16.28 -7.71 -3.69
N GLN A 57 17.06 -7.10 -4.60
CA GLN A 57 17.37 -5.67 -4.53
C GLN A 57 16.13 -4.81 -4.74
N LYS A 58 15.24 -5.16 -5.66
CA LYS A 58 13.98 -4.45 -5.86
C LYS A 58 13.14 -4.47 -4.60
N LEU A 59 12.99 -5.63 -3.97
CA LEU A 59 12.20 -5.79 -2.74
C LEU A 59 12.81 -5.02 -1.57
N TYR A 60 14.13 -5.03 -1.41
CA TYR A 60 14.81 -4.24 -0.37
C TYR A 60 14.55 -2.73 -0.55
N ILE A 61 14.61 -2.25 -1.78
CA ILE A 61 14.37 -0.83 -2.10
C ILE A 61 12.89 -0.47 -1.89
N LEU A 62 11.95 -1.34 -2.30
CA LEU A 62 10.53 -1.13 -2.03
C LEU A 62 10.25 -1.11 -0.52
N ASP A 63 10.81 -2.03 0.27
CA ASP A 63 10.64 -2.06 1.74
C ASP A 63 11.16 -0.78 2.40
N PHE A 64 12.30 -0.26 1.95
CA PHE A 64 12.81 1.03 2.42
C PHE A 64 11.80 2.16 2.17
N PHE A 65 11.28 2.29 0.95
CA PHE A 65 10.33 3.35 0.63
C PHE A 65 8.98 3.17 1.33
N VAL A 66 8.51 1.93 1.50
CA VAL A 66 7.31 1.63 2.30
C VAL A 66 7.46 2.19 3.72
N ARG A 67 8.57 1.92 4.39
CA ARG A 67 8.85 2.43 5.75
C ARG A 67 8.98 3.96 5.75
N ALA A 68 9.62 4.52 4.73
CA ALA A 68 9.80 5.96 4.63
C ALA A 68 8.46 6.69 4.40
N PHE A 69 7.58 6.16 3.55
CA PHE A 69 6.24 6.72 3.33
C PHE A 69 5.33 6.58 4.54
N ASP A 70 5.42 5.46 5.26
CA ASP A 70 4.75 5.28 6.55
C ASP A 70 5.19 6.36 7.56
N LEU A 71 6.50 6.62 7.66
CA LEU A 71 7.08 7.63 8.55
C LEU A 71 6.60 9.05 8.24
N VAL A 72 6.49 9.43 6.97
CA VAL A 72 6.04 10.78 6.55
C VAL A 72 4.52 10.89 6.44
N GLY A 73 3.79 9.83 6.81
CA GLY A 73 2.33 9.77 6.79
C GLY A 73 1.75 9.86 5.38
N ASP A 74 2.46 9.34 4.38
CA ASP A 74 1.98 9.22 3.01
C ASP A 74 1.40 7.83 2.77
N VAL A 75 0.16 7.66 3.23
CA VAL A 75 -0.54 6.38 3.22
C VAL A 75 -0.70 5.83 1.80
N GLU A 76 -1.00 6.69 0.82
CA GLU A 76 -1.20 6.28 -0.57
C GLU A 76 0.08 5.67 -1.17
N SER A 77 1.21 6.38 -1.09
CA SER A 77 2.49 5.87 -1.60
C SER A 77 2.95 4.63 -0.83
N CYS A 78 2.72 4.58 0.48
CA CYS A 78 3.03 3.40 1.31
C CYS A 78 2.25 2.16 0.84
N LEU A 79 0.93 2.28 0.68
CA LEU A 79 0.09 1.18 0.22
C LEU A 79 0.38 0.79 -1.23
N ALA A 80 0.63 1.76 -2.12
CA ALA A 80 1.00 1.48 -3.50
C ALA A 80 2.28 0.61 -3.57
N LEU A 81 3.34 0.97 -2.86
CA LEU A 81 4.58 0.20 -2.89
C LEU A 81 4.48 -1.15 -2.16
N ARG A 82 3.68 -1.25 -1.08
CA ARG A 82 3.37 -2.55 -0.46
C ARG A 82 2.66 -3.47 -1.44
N TYR A 83 1.68 -2.96 -2.18
CA TYR A 83 0.97 -3.72 -3.21
C TYR A 83 1.93 -4.21 -4.31
N GLU A 84 2.76 -3.32 -4.85
CA GLU A 84 3.75 -3.67 -5.89
C GLU A 84 4.76 -4.72 -5.39
N ALA A 85 5.21 -4.63 -4.13
CA ALA A 85 6.10 -5.62 -3.54
C ALA A 85 5.44 -7.01 -3.43
N LEU A 86 4.16 -7.07 -3.06
CA LEU A 86 3.39 -8.33 -3.00
C LEU A 86 3.20 -8.92 -4.41
N VAL A 87 2.83 -8.10 -5.39
CA VAL A 87 2.68 -8.55 -6.79
C VAL A 87 3.99 -9.06 -7.37
N LEU A 88 5.10 -8.33 -7.17
CA LEU A 88 6.42 -8.73 -7.65
C LEU A 88 6.84 -10.07 -7.06
N ARG A 89 6.61 -10.27 -5.76
CA ARG A 89 6.87 -11.52 -5.06
C ARG A 89 6.05 -12.68 -5.62
N GLU A 90 4.76 -12.47 -5.81
CA GLU A 90 3.86 -13.49 -6.37
C GLU A 90 4.28 -13.89 -7.79
N LEU A 91 4.60 -12.91 -8.65
CA LEU A 91 5.08 -13.14 -10.01
C LEU A 91 6.37 -13.97 -10.06
N LYS A 92 7.25 -13.80 -9.06
CA LYS A 92 8.57 -14.46 -9.01
C LYS A 92 8.59 -15.71 -8.13
N SER A 93 7.46 -16.05 -7.49
CA SER A 93 7.34 -17.21 -6.61
C SER A 93 7.47 -18.55 -7.33
N THR A 94 7.20 -18.59 -8.64
CA THR A 94 7.37 -19.80 -9.48
C THR A 94 8.83 -20.21 -9.62
N SER A 95 9.76 -19.26 -9.63
CA SER A 95 11.20 -19.52 -9.71
C SER A 95 11.90 -19.51 -8.34
N ASN A 96 11.27 -18.95 -7.30
CA ASN A 96 11.83 -18.91 -5.95
C ASN A 96 10.71 -19.00 -4.89
N GLN A 97 10.61 -20.15 -4.22
CA GLN A 97 9.56 -20.40 -3.22
C GLN A 97 9.60 -19.46 -2.02
N TRP A 98 10.75 -18.86 -1.68
CA TRP A 98 10.84 -17.90 -0.57
C TRP A 98 10.08 -16.60 -0.86
N LEU A 99 9.81 -16.32 -2.13
CA LEU A 99 9.01 -15.16 -2.54
C LEU A 99 7.50 -15.42 -2.45
N LYS A 100 7.06 -16.65 -2.14
CA LYS A 100 5.64 -16.97 -2.03
C LYS A 100 4.95 -16.01 -1.06
N VAL A 101 3.88 -15.38 -1.52
CA VAL A 101 3.05 -14.51 -0.69
C VAL A 101 1.97 -15.37 -0.05
N SER A 102 1.78 -15.23 1.25
CA SER A 102 0.74 -15.93 1.98
C SER A 102 -0.61 -15.19 1.86
N TYR A 103 -1.70 -15.93 1.99
CA TYR A 103 -3.04 -15.32 2.06
C TYR A 103 -3.17 -14.32 3.22
N ARG A 104 -2.40 -14.50 4.30
CA ARG A 104 -2.39 -13.62 5.47
C ARG A 104 -1.78 -12.25 5.14
N GLU A 105 -0.68 -12.23 4.41
CA GLU A 105 -0.06 -10.98 3.96
C GLU A 105 -1.03 -10.16 3.09
N TRP A 106 -1.73 -10.83 2.17
CA TRP A 106 -2.77 -10.19 1.38
C TRP A 106 -3.96 -9.69 2.21
N LEU A 107 -4.38 -10.43 3.23
CA LEU A 107 -5.45 -9.98 4.13
C LEU A 107 -5.04 -8.79 4.98
N THR A 108 -3.85 -8.80 5.57
CA THR A 108 -3.34 -7.64 6.32
C THR A 108 -3.25 -6.40 5.44
N PHE A 109 -2.82 -6.55 4.19
CA PHE A 109 -2.84 -5.46 3.24
C PHE A 109 -4.27 -4.98 2.91
N ALA A 110 -5.23 -5.90 2.78
CA ALA A 110 -6.63 -5.57 2.54
C ALA A 110 -7.26 -4.80 3.72
N GLU A 111 -6.98 -5.23 4.95
CA GLU A 111 -7.39 -4.57 6.20
C GLU A 111 -6.87 -3.13 6.25
N HIS A 112 -5.56 -2.94 6.07
CA HIS A 112 -4.97 -1.60 6.07
C HIS A 112 -5.52 -0.72 4.93
N SER A 113 -5.74 -1.29 3.75
CA SER A 113 -6.30 -0.55 2.61
C SER A 113 -7.74 -0.11 2.89
N LEU A 114 -8.54 -0.96 3.52
CA LEU A 114 -9.92 -0.67 3.90
C LEU A 114 -10.00 0.44 4.96
N GLU A 115 -9.18 0.34 6.01
CA GLU A 115 -9.11 1.35 7.08
C GLU A 115 -8.78 2.74 6.56
N ASN A 116 -7.99 2.80 5.49
CA ASN A 116 -7.59 4.05 4.83
C ASN A 116 -8.52 4.45 3.66
N GLY A 117 -9.65 3.75 3.45
CA GLY A 117 -10.65 4.11 2.45
C GLY A 117 -10.32 3.69 1.01
N PHE A 118 -9.28 2.89 0.79
CA PHE A 118 -8.90 2.37 -0.53
C PHE A 118 -9.65 1.06 -0.84
N TYR A 119 -10.98 1.15 -1.00
CA TYR A 119 -11.85 -0.02 -1.13
C TYR A 119 -11.55 -0.89 -2.38
N SER A 120 -11.19 -0.27 -3.50
CA SER A 120 -10.92 -0.99 -4.75
C SER A 120 -9.69 -1.89 -4.63
N ILE A 121 -8.62 -1.40 -4.02
CA ILE A 121 -7.39 -2.18 -3.81
C ILE A 121 -7.55 -3.19 -2.67
N ALA A 122 -8.30 -2.85 -1.62
CA ALA A 122 -8.67 -3.78 -0.55
C ALA A 122 -9.42 -5.01 -1.11
N ARG A 123 -10.38 -4.79 -2.02
CA ARG A 123 -11.09 -5.86 -2.72
C ARG A 123 -10.13 -6.75 -3.53
N LYS A 124 -9.25 -6.14 -4.32
CA LYS A 124 -8.28 -6.87 -5.14
C LYS A 124 -7.34 -7.72 -4.28
N ALA A 125 -6.91 -7.20 -3.14
CA ALA A 125 -6.12 -7.94 -2.17
C ALA A 125 -6.87 -9.13 -1.57
N CYS A 126 -8.18 -9.01 -1.32
CA CYS A 126 -9.00 -10.16 -0.90
C CYS A 126 -9.08 -11.25 -1.99
N GLU A 127 -9.14 -10.85 -3.26
CA GLU A 127 -9.11 -11.78 -4.39
C GLU A 127 -7.77 -12.52 -4.45
N ASN A 128 -6.65 -11.80 -4.32
CA ASN A 128 -5.32 -12.42 -4.23
C ASN A 128 -5.18 -13.33 -3.01
N ALA A 129 -5.72 -12.93 -1.84
CA ALA A 129 -5.73 -13.78 -0.65
C ALA A 129 -6.46 -15.10 -0.89
N LEU A 130 -7.63 -15.07 -1.54
CA LEU A 130 -8.39 -16.28 -1.90
C LEU A 130 -7.58 -17.18 -2.85
N LEU A 131 -6.97 -16.60 -3.88
CA LEU A 131 -6.14 -17.34 -4.85
C LEU A 131 -4.93 -17.98 -4.16
N CYS A 132 -4.20 -17.23 -3.33
CA CYS A 132 -3.07 -17.74 -2.55
C CYS A 132 -3.49 -18.89 -1.62
N PHE A 133 -4.65 -18.78 -0.98
CA PHE A 133 -5.18 -19.82 -0.10
C PHE A 133 -5.53 -21.09 -0.86
N GLN A 134 -6.21 -20.97 -2.01
CA GLN A 134 -6.58 -22.09 -2.87
C GLN A 134 -5.36 -22.78 -3.48
N ASN A 135 -4.38 -22.01 -3.96
CA ASN A 135 -3.13 -22.54 -4.50
C ASN A 135 -2.23 -23.19 -3.42
N GLY A 136 -2.48 -22.92 -2.14
CA GLY A 136 -1.81 -23.54 -1.00
C GLY A 136 -2.52 -24.76 -0.41
N MET A 137 -3.69 -25.15 -0.92
CA MET A 137 -4.48 -26.28 -0.41
C MET A 137 -3.96 -27.67 -0.84
N ASP A 138 -2.81 -27.75 -1.51
CA ASP A 138 -2.23 -29.04 -1.83
C ASP A 138 -1.69 -29.70 -0.56
N LEU A 139 -2.34 -30.81 -0.18
CA LEU A 139 -1.99 -31.80 0.85
C LEU A 139 -2.37 -31.50 2.32
N GLY A 140 -3.56 -31.99 2.71
CA GLY A 140 -3.76 -32.59 4.04
C GLY A 140 -4.43 -31.75 5.14
N THR A 141 -4.77 -30.49 4.88
CA THR A 141 -5.32 -29.58 5.92
C THR A 141 -6.83 -29.70 6.10
N ASP A 142 -7.30 -29.62 7.36
CA ASP A 142 -8.70 -29.69 7.76
C ASP A 142 -9.62 -28.79 6.92
N LYS A 143 -10.53 -29.43 6.16
CA LYS A 143 -11.49 -28.76 5.26
C LYS A 143 -12.41 -27.79 6.01
N PHE A 144 -12.69 -28.03 7.29
CA PHE A 144 -13.55 -27.17 8.09
C PHE A 144 -12.87 -25.84 8.43
N SER A 145 -11.62 -25.88 8.87
CA SER A 145 -10.78 -24.68 9.07
C SER A 145 -10.64 -23.87 7.76
N ASN A 146 -10.45 -24.56 6.63
CA ASN A 146 -10.32 -23.91 5.32
C ASN A 146 -11.61 -23.19 4.89
N ALA A 147 -12.78 -23.78 5.14
CA ALA A 147 -14.07 -23.15 4.86
C ALA A 147 -14.29 -21.87 5.70
N GLN A 148 -13.84 -21.85 6.96
CA GLN A 148 -13.92 -20.67 7.81
C GLN A 148 -13.05 -19.53 7.28
N VAL A 149 -11.81 -19.81 6.86
CA VAL A 149 -10.92 -18.81 6.27
C VAL A 149 -11.52 -18.23 4.99
N ILE A 150 -12.03 -19.07 4.09
CA ILE A 150 -12.70 -18.63 2.85
C ILE A 150 -13.90 -17.74 3.17
N ASN A 151 -14.75 -18.15 4.12
CA ASN A 151 -15.91 -17.36 4.53
C ASN A 151 -15.51 -16.02 5.14
N LYS A 152 -14.42 -15.96 5.91
CA LYS A 152 -13.89 -14.70 6.45
C LYS A 152 -13.45 -13.77 5.32
N ILE A 153 -12.69 -14.27 4.35
CA ILE A 153 -12.22 -13.44 3.22
C ILE A 153 -13.40 -12.95 2.38
N LYS A 154 -14.39 -13.82 2.10
CA LYS A 154 -15.60 -13.44 1.35
C LYS A 154 -16.40 -12.36 2.08
N ARG A 155 -16.69 -12.55 3.37
CA ARG A 155 -17.40 -11.54 4.19
C ARG A 155 -16.68 -10.20 4.20
N PHE A 156 -15.36 -10.22 4.32
CA PHE A 156 -14.55 -9.00 4.32
C PHE A 156 -14.61 -8.28 2.96
N LYS A 157 -14.55 -9.03 1.86
CA LYS A 157 -14.73 -8.50 0.50
C LYS A 157 -16.12 -7.88 0.33
N ASP A 158 -17.17 -8.56 0.77
CA ASP A 158 -18.54 -8.08 0.67
C ASP A 158 -18.75 -6.80 1.51
N PHE A 159 -18.16 -6.75 2.71
CA PHE A 159 -18.14 -5.54 3.54
C PHE A 159 -17.44 -4.36 2.86
N THR A 160 -16.29 -4.62 2.22
CA THR A 160 -15.54 -3.62 1.45
C THR A 160 -16.39 -3.07 0.29
N MET A 161 -17.12 -3.94 -0.41
CA MET A 161 -18.03 -3.55 -1.49
C MET A 161 -19.20 -2.72 -0.99
N ALA A 162 -19.84 -3.12 0.10
CA ALA A 162 -20.94 -2.36 0.70
C ALA A 162 -20.47 -0.96 1.15
N SER A 163 -19.29 -0.88 1.77
CA SER A 163 -18.69 0.38 2.21
C SER A 163 -18.36 1.31 1.04
N ALA A 164 -17.81 0.77 -0.06
CA ALA A 164 -17.56 1.52 -1.28
C ALA A 164 -18.85 2.07 -1.90
N ALA A 165 -19.91 1.26 -1.95
CA ALA A 165 -21.20 1.65 -2.50
C ALA A 165 -21.87 2.76 -1.67
N SER A 166 -21.82 2.63 -0.33
CA SER A 166 -22.36 3.63 0.61
C SER A 166 -21.63 4.97 0.50
N ARG A 167 -20.33 4.97 0.18
CA ARG A 167 -19.54 6.20 -0.01
C ARG A 167 -19.49 6.68 -1.47
N SER A 168 -20.38 6.19 -2.33
CA SER A 168 -20.42 6.64 -3.72
C SER A 168 -20.91 8.09 -3.81
N VAL A 169 -20.43 8.81 -4.83
CA VAL A 169 -20.80 10.21 -5.09
C VAL A 169 -22.32 10.37 -5.25
N GLN A 170 -22.98 9.36 -5.83
CA GLN A 170 -24.43 9.36 -6.02
C GLN A 170 -25.19 9.29 -4.68
N VAL A 171 -24.74 8.42 -3.76
CA VAL A 171 -25.33 8.30 -2.42
C VAL A 171 -25.07 9.56 -1.61
N GLN A 172 -23.84 10.09 -1.63
CA GLN A 172 -23.50 11.33 -0.94
C GLN A 172 -24.26 12.55 -1.49
N ALA A 173 -24.49 12.61 -2.81
CA ALA A 173 -25.28 13.66 -3.43
C ALA A 173 -26.76 13.56 -3.04
N ALA A 174 -27.31 12.34 -2.95
CA ALA A 174 -28.68 12.12 -2.48
C ALA A 174 -28.85 12.54 -1.00
N GLU A 175 -27.94 12.12 -0.11
CA GLU A 175 -27.95 12.52 1.30
C GLU A 175 -27.82 14.04 1.48
N TYR A 176 -26.98 14.69 0.67
CA TYR A 176 -26.83 16.14 0.68
C TYR A 176 -28.12 16.85 0.24
N LEU A 177 -28.78 16.34 -0.80
CA LEU A 177 -30.04 16.89 -1.29
C LEU A 177 -31.16 16.72 -0.26
N GLU A 178 -31.26 15.56 0.40
CA GLU A 178 -32.25 15.32 1.46
C GLU A 178 -32.06 16.27 2.65
N LYS A 179 -30.82 16.50 3.10
CA LYS A 179 -30.52 17.49 4.15
C LYS A 179 -30.92 18.90 3.74
N LYS A 180 -30.63 19.30 2.49
CA LYS A 180 -30.99 20.62 1.97
C LYS A 180 -32.50 20.83 1.87
N THR A 181 -33.29 19.77 1.66
CA THR A 181 -34.76 19.87 1.63
C THR A 181 -35.41 19.83 3.02
N ALA A 182 -34.66 19.47 4.06
CA ALA A 182 -35.11 19.43 5.44
C ALA A 182 -34.77 20.72 6.23
N GLU A 183 -34.00 21.64 5.62
CA GLU A 183 -33.77 23.02 6.08
C GLU A 183 -34.76 23.99 5.43
#